data_AF-A0A8F3AH68-F1
#
_entry.id   AF-A0A8F3AH68-F1
#
_cell.length_a   1.000
_cell.length_b   1.000
_cell.length_c   1.000
_cell.angle_alpha   90.00
_cell.angle_beta   90.00
_cell.angle_gamma   90.00
#
_symmetry.space_group_name_H-M   'P 1'
#
loop_
_entity.id
_entity.type
_entity.pdbx_description
1 polymer ?
#
loop_
_entity_poly.entity_id
_entity_poly.type
_entity_poly.pdbx_seq_one_letter_code
_entity_poly.pdbx_strand_id
1 'polypeptide(L)'
;MNADEKFELITRGLQEVLNPQIIKDVLEKEERPLKVYWGTAPTGKPHCGYFVPMVKLAHFLKAGCEVTVLIADLHAYLDNMKAPLEVVQHRSRYYEFVVKAILKSLNVPIEKLKFVVGSSYQLNGDYTMDIFKLSNKISQNDAKRAGADVVKQVANPLLSGLIYPLMQSLDEEYLGVDAQFGGVDQRKIFVLAEENLNGIGYKKRAHLMNPMVPGLGQGGKMSASDPNSKIDVIEDPKIVKKKIGAAFCAPGDANNGLIAFIENVIQPIHELKTEERGSFSFYIDRPDKYGGPIKFDSVKELRDAFVNGNLSPVDLKAGVTDKINELLEPIRTAFEESKEFQAAAADGYPVEVKEKKVKKVKNKGTQYPGKVSAASEKNSSSVDGLSAKFSALIKRNSLYVATIFGGAFAFQAFFDSAITRWYEQHNKGKLWKDVKPRFLEGGDDEDEEE
;
A
#
# COMPACT_ATOMS: atom_id res chain seq x y z
N MET A 1 -9.93 12.84 -31.55
CA MET A 1 -9.16 11.59 -31.44
C MET A 1 -9.95 10.47 -32.07
N ASN A 2 -9.35 9.73 -33.01
CA ASN A 2 -9.91 8.48 -33.55
C ASN A 2 -9.79 7.32 -32.53
N ALA A 3 -10.28 6.12 -32.87
CA ALA A 3 -10.26 4.97 -31.96
C ALA A 3 -8.84 4.55 -31.56
N ASP A 4 -7.90 4.51 -32.51
CA ASP A 4 -6.50 4.14 -32.26
C ASP A 4 -5.79 5.13 -31.34
N GLU A 5 -5.96 6.43 -31.58
CA GLU A 5 -5.41 7.51 -30.76
C GLU A 5 -5.96 7.45 -29.32
N LYS A 6 -7.26 7.15 -29.17
CA LYS A 6 -7.88 6.96 -27.85
C LYS A 6 -7.30 5.73 -27.17
N PHE A 7 -7.20 4.60 -27.87
CA PHE A 7 -6.65 3.36 -27.32
C PHE A 7 -5.20 3.54 -26.87
N GLU A 8 -4.37 4.22 -27.68
CA GLU A 8 -3.00 4.57 -27.32
C GLU A 8 -2.97 5.44 -26.06
N LEU A 9 -3.79 6.50 -25.98
CA LEU A 9 -3.82 7.37 -24.81
C LEU A 9 -4.30 6.63 -23.55
N ILE A 10 -5.30 5.76 -23.68
CA ILE A 10 -5.84 4.91 -22.60
C ILE A 10 -4.77 3.93 -22.10
N THR A 11 -3.97 3.35 -22.97
CA THR A 11 -2.99 2.31 -22.59
C THR A 11 -1.59 2.85 -22.29
N ARG A 12 -1.30 4.10 -22.64
CA ARG A 12 0.00 4.75 -22.40
C ARG A 12 0.40 4.71 -20.93
N GLY A 13 1.66 4.34 -20.69
CA GLY A 13 2.31 4.34 -19.37
C GLY A 13 1.84 3.22 -18.43
N LEU A 14 0.98 2.31 -18.91
CA LEU A 14 0.59 1.14 -18.14
C LEU A 14 1.66 0.07 -18.22
N GLN A 15 1.82 -0.68 -17.12
CA GLN A 15 2.71 -1.83 -17.07
C GLN A 15 2.05 -3.06 -17.72
N GLU A 16 0.75 -3.21 -17.58
CA GLU A 16 0.00 -4.35 -18.13
C GLU A 16 -1.44 -3.95 -18.47
N VAL A 17 -1.97 -4.57 -19.53
CA VAL A 17 -3.36 -4.42 -19.98
C VAL A 17 -3.94 -5.82 -20.21
N LEU A 18 -4.97 -6.19 -19.45
CA LEU A 18 -5.71 -7.44 -19.63
C LEU A 18 -6.96 -7.19 -20.48
N ASN A 19 -7.25 -8.14 -21.37
CA ASN A 19 -8.39 -8.11 -22.29
C ASN A 19 -8.49 -6.80 -23.11
N PRO A 20 -7.39 -6.33 -23.77
CA PRO A 20 -7.41 -5.08 -24.54
C PRO A 20 -8.45 -5.08 -25.66
N GLN A 21 -8.84 -6.26 -26.14
CA GLN A 21 -9.90 -6.45 -27.13
C GLN A 21 -11.21 -5.79 -26.67
N ILE A 22 -11.58 -5.89 -25.39
CA ILE A 22 -12.84 -5.31 -24.88
C ILE A 22 -12.83 -3.79 -25.07
N ILE A 23 -11.68 -3.16 -24.83
CA ILE A 23 -11.52 -1.71 -25.02
C ILE A 23 -11.63 -1.37 -26.50
N LYS A 24 -10.95 -2.13 -27.38
CA LYS A 24 -11.03 -1.91 -28.83
C LYS A 24 -12.44 -2.05 -29.36
N ASP A 25 -13.16 -3.09 -28.95
CA ASP A 25 -14.56 -3.29 -29.35
C ASP A 25 -15.47 -2.13 -28.93
N VAL A 26 -15.30 -1.62 -27.71
CA VAL A 26 -16.07 -0.45 -27.24
C VAL A 26 -15.76 0.81 -28.07
N LEU A 27 -14.49 1.01 -28.44
CA LEU A 27 -14.06 2.20 -29.19
C LEU A 27 -14.37 2.13 -30.69
N GLU A 28 -14.23 0.96 -31.31
CA GLU A 28 -14.31 0.74 -32.75
C GLU A 28 -15.69 0.25 -33.21
N LYS A 29 -16.33 -0.65 -32.44
CA LYS A 29 -17.60 -1.28 -32.84
C LYS A 29 -18.80 -0.63 -32.17
N GLU A 30 -18.72 -0.38 -30.87
CA GLU A 30 -19.81 0.28 -30.14
C GLU A 30 -19.77 1.81 -30.29
N GLU A 31 -18.65 2.37 -30.76
CA GLU A 31 -18.43 3.79 -31.05
C GLU A 31 -18.86 4.74 -29.91
N ARG A 32 -18.69 4.30 -28.66
CA ARG A 32 -19.10 5.06 -27.47
C ARG A 32 -17.93 5.31 -26.50
N PRO A 33 -18.08 6.23 -25.54
CA PRO A 33 -17.11 6.39 -24.46
C PRO A 33 -16.88 5.08 -23.70
N LEU A 34 -15.61 4.74 -23.49
CA LEU A 34 -15.21 3.67 -22.57
C LEU A 34 -15.58 4.08 -21.14
N LYS A 35 -16.25 3.19 -20.40
CA LYS A 35 -16.57 3.39 -18.98
C LYS A 35 -15.51 2.71 -18.13
N VAL A 36 -14.75 3.50 -17.38
CA VAL A 36 -13.66 3.03 -16.53
C VAL A 36 -13.90 3.45 -15.09
N TYR A 37 -13.64 2.57 -14.12
CA TYR A 37 -13.53 3.03 -12.73
C TYR A 37 -12.15 2.80 -12.13
N TRP A 38 -11.85 3.63 -11.14
CA TRP A 38 -10.73 3.50 -10.25
C TRP A 38 -11.23 3.53 -8.80
N GLY A 39 -10.87 2.52 -8.02
CA GLY A 39 -11.25 2.40 -6.62
C GLY A 39 -10.17 2.95 -5.70
N THR A 40 -10.57 3.74 -4.70
CA THR A 40 -9.68 4.22 -3.64
C THR A 40 -10.31 4.08 -2.27
N ALA A 41 -9.62 3.40 -1.35
CA ALA A 41 -10.09 3.21 0.01
C ALA A 41 -9.68 4.41 0.88
N PRO A 42 -10.63 5.15 1.50
CA PRO A 42 -10.35 6.34 2.32
C PRO A 42 -9.72 5.98 3.68
N THR A 43 -8.46 5.54 3.65
CA THR A 43 -7.68 5.09 4.81
C THR A 43 -6.82 6.24 5.35
N GLY A 44 -5.50 6.22 5.13
CA GLY A 44 -4.62 7.33 5.51
C GLY A 44 -4.75 8.54 4.58
N LYS A 45 -4.08 9.66 4.88
CA LYS A 45 -4.06 10.81 3.96
C LYS A 45 -3.37 10.43 2.62
N PRO A 46 -3.95 10.80 1.46
CA PRO A 46 -3.29 10.67 0.16
C PRO A 46 -1.92 11.35 0.15
N HIS A 47 -1.01 10.82 -0.65
CA HIS A 47 0.36 11.33 -0.79
C HIS A 47 0.71 11.57 -2.26
N CYS A 48 1.88 12.11 -2.56
CA CYS A 48 2.35 12.37 -3.93
C CYS A 48 2.33 11.14 -4.86
N GLY A 49 2.25 9.92 -4.30
CA GLY A 49 2.00 8.71 -5.09
C GLY A 49 0.65 8.70 -5.82
N TYR A 50 -0.32 9.50 -5.36
CA TYR A 50 -1.62 9.66 -6.01
C TYR A 50 -1.52 10.40 -7.35
N PHE A 51 -0.45 11.15 -7.62
CA PHE A 51 -0.28 11.73 -8.96
C PHE A 51 -0.21 10.67 -10.06
N VAL A 52 0.31 9.47 -9.77
CA VAL A 52 0.42 8.38 -10.76
C VAL A 52 -0.95 7.94 -11.28
N PRO A 53 -1.92 7.51 -10.43
CA PRO A 53 -3.27 7.23 -10.91
C PRO A 53 -3.98 8.48 -11.43
N MET A 54 -3.75 9.68 -10.88
CA MET A 54 -4.42 10.89 -11.36
C MET A 54 -4.01 11.29 -12.79
N VAL A 55 -2.73 11.15 -13.15
CA VAL A 55 -2.25 11.30 -14.52
C VAL A 55 -2.98 10.32 -15.45
N LYS A 56 -3.23 9.10 -14.98
CA LYS A 56 -3.95 8.11 -15.79
C LYS A 56 -5.44 8.44 -15.94
N LEU A 57 -6.09 8.91 -14.87
CA LEU A 57 -7.46 9.44 -14.98
C LEU A 57 -7.53 10.63 -15.93
N ALA A 58 -6.51 11.50 -15.92
CA ALA A 58 -6.38 12.59 -16.87
C ALA A 58 -6.31 12.11 -18.33
N HIS A 59 -5.52 11.08 -18.60
CA HIS A 59 -5.51 10.43 -19.91
C HIS A 59 -6.87 9.86 -20.31
N PHE A 60 -7.60 9.21 -19.39
CA PHE A 60 -8.94 8.68 -19.67
C PHE A 60 -9.94 9.80 -19.99
N LEU A 61 -9.96 10.87 -19.19
CA LEU A 61 -10.83 12.02 -19.42
C LEU A 61 -10.51 12.69 -20.76
N LYS A 62 -9.22 12.87 -21.10
CA LYS A 62 -8.78 13.44 -22.38
C LYS A 62 -9.10 12.53 -23.57
N ALA A 63 -9.08 11.21 -23.40
CA ALA A 63 -9.56 10.24 -24.40
C ALA A 63 -11.11 10.24 -24.56
N GLY A 64 -11.81 10.96 -23.68
CA GLY A 64 -13.26 11.10 -23.69
C GLY A 64 -14.01 10.01 -22.94
N CYS A 65 -13.32 9.20 -22.14
CA CYS A 65 -13.90 8.15 -21.30
C CYS A 65 -14.88 8.73 -20.25
N GLU A 66 -15.83 7.90 -19.81
CA GLU A 66 -16.57 8.15 -18.59
C GLU A 66 -15.80 7.53 -17.42
N VAL A 67 -15.37 8.36 -16.47
CA VAL A 67 -14.49 7.94 -15.38
C VAL A 67 -15.24 7.97 -14.07
N THR A 68 -15.36 6.83 -13.40
CA THR A 68 -15.92 6.72 -12.05
C THR A 68 -14.81 6.55 -11.02
N VAL A 69 -14.77 7.42 -10.02
CA VAL A 69 -13.93 7.23 -8.84
C VAL A 69 -14.79 6.64 -7.73
N LEU A 70 -14.54 5.37 -7.41
CA LEU A 70 -15.20 4.70 -6.30
C LEU A 70 -14.46 5.03 -5.00
N ILE A 71 -15.12 5.78 -4.13
CA ILE A 71 -14.68 5.98 -2.76
C ILE A 71 -15.11 4.77 -1.94
N ALA A 72 -14.19 3.82 -1.79
CA ALA A 72 -14.44 2.49 -1.24
C ALA A 72 -14.43 2.51 0.30
N ASP A 73 -15.39 3.21 0.90
CA ASP A 73 -15.54 3.42 2.34
C ASP A 73 -15.74 2.11 3.13
N LEU A 74 -16.58 1.19 2.65
CA LEU A 74 -16.71 -0.14 3.28
C LEU A 74 -15.40 -0.93 3.19
N HIS A 75 -14.67 -0.83 2.07
CA HIS A 75 -13.37 -1.49 1.92
C HIS A 75 -12.33 -0.94 2.90
N ALA A 76 -12.34 0.37 3.18
CA ALA A 76 -11.48 0.98 4.19
C ALA A 76 -11.78 0.48 5.62
N TYR A 77 -13.03 0.08 5.89
CA TYR A 77 -13.42 -0.58 7.13
C TYR A 77 -13.01 -2.06 7.15
N LEU A 78 -13.26 -2.80 6.07
CA LEU A 78 -12.98 -4.24 5.96
C LEU A 78 -11.49 -4.59 6.01
N ASP A 79 -10.63 -3.68 5.52
CA ASP A 79 -9.17 -3.82 5.58
C ASP A 79 -8.64 -3.51 6.99
N ASN A 80 -8.92 -4.44 7.92
CA ASN A 80 -8.43 -4.43 9.30
C ASN A 80 -8.76 -3.13 10.06
N MET A 81 -9.97 -2.58 9.86
CA MET A 81 -10.48 -1.36 10.50
C MET A 81 -9.55 -0.15 10.34
N LYS A 82 -8.84 -0.04 9.20
CA LYS A 82 -7.98 1.12 8.89
C LYS A 82 -8.73 2.46 8.93
N ALA A 83 -10.04 2.44 8.67
CA ALA A 83 -10.95 3.55 8.94
C ALA A 83 -12.16 3.07 9.76
N PRO A 84 -12.34 3.56 11.00
CA PRO A 84 -13.60 3.41 11.71
C PRO A 84 -14.76 4.04 10.91
N LEU A 85 -15.96 3.46 11.01
CA LEU A 85 -17.15 3.93 10.29
C LEU A 85 -17.51 5.39 10.63
N GLU A 86 -17.19 5.85 11.84
CA GLU A 86 -17.45 7.23 12.28
C GLU A 86 -16.66 8.27 11.48
N VAL A 87 -15.41 7.96 11.10
CA VAL A 87 -14.54 8.90 10.37
C VAL A 87 -14.56 8.68 8.87
N VAL A 88 -15.04 7.52 8.41
CA VAL A 88 -14.94 7.14 6.99
C VAL A 88 -15.68 8.11 6.09
N GLN A 89 -16.82 8.66 6.52
CA GLN A 89 -17.57 9.66 5.74
C GLN A 89 -16.78 10.96 5.55
N HIS A 90 -16.10 11.44 6.60
CA HIS A 90 -15.25 12.64 6.51
C HIS A 90 -14.03 12.39 5.61
N ARG A 91 -13.40 11.21 5.74
CA ARG A 91 -12.31 10.80 4.85
C ARG A 91 -12.75 10.65 3.40
N SER A 92 -13.95 10.14 3.15
CA SER A 92 -14.52 10.04 1.80
C SER A 92 -14.62 11.41 1.13
N ARG A 93 -15.15 12.42 1.84
CA ARG A 93 -15.19 13.81 1.36
C ARG A 93 -13.80 14.38 1.14
N TYR A 94 -12.87 14.15 2.06
CA TYR A 94 -11.48 14.60 1.93
C TYR A 94 -10.82 14.03 0.67
N TYR A 95 -11.01 12.74 0.39
CA TYR A 95 -10.49 12.08 -0.82
C TYR A 95 -11.09 12.67 -2.10
N GLU A 96 -12.40 12.90 -2.12
CA GLU A 96 -13.07 13.54 -3.25
C GLU A 96 -12.47 14.92 -3.55
N PHE A 97 -12.28 15.76 -2.53
CA PHE A 97 -11.64 17.07 -2.69
C PHE A 97 -10.20 16.96 -3.20
N VAL A 98 -9.39 16.05 -2.65
CA VAL A 98 -8.02 15.82 -3.10
C VAL A 98 -7.97 15.41 -4.58
N VAL A 99 -8.78 14.44 -5.00
CA VAL A 99 -8.82 13.96 -6.40
C VAL A 99 -9.21 15.10 -7.34
N LYS A 100 -10.25 15.87 -6.98
CA LYS A 100 -10.67 17.05 -7.77
C LYS A 100 -9.58 18.11 -7.84
N ALA A 101 -8.91 18.41 -6.73
CA ALA A 101 -7.84 19.40 -6.66
C ALA A 101 -6.64 19.01 -7.54
N ILE A 102 -6.21 17.74 -7.49
CA ILE A 102 -5.13 17.24 -8.34
C ILE A 102 -5.55 17.32 -9.82
N LEU A 103 -6.72 16.79 -10.20
CA LEU A 103 -7.12 16.80 -11.62
C LEU A 103 -7.28 18.22 -12.18
N LYS A 104 -7.78 19.16 -11.38
CA LYS A 104 -7.83 20.59 -11.73
C LYS A 104 -6.43 21.20 -11.88
N SER A 105 -5.46 20.84 -11.04
CA SER A 105 -4.08 21.34 -11.16
C SER A 105 -3.36 20.82 -12.40
N LEU A 106 -3.82 19.69 -12.96
CA LEU A 106 -3.38 19.15 -14.24
C LEU A 106 -4.08 19.79 -15.45
N ASN A 107 -4.99 20.75 -15.23
CA ASN A 107 -5.76 21.45 -16.26
C ASN A 107 -6.61 20.50 -17.14
N VAL A 108 -7.21 19.48 -16.51
CA VAL A 108 -8.00 18.46 -17.21
C VAL A 108 -9.50 18.71 -17.01
N PRO A 109 -10.32 18.62 -18.07
CA PRO A 109 -11.78 18.65 -17.97
C PRO A 109 -12.30 17.49 -17.11
N ILE A 110 -13.08 17.81 -16.06
CA ILE A 110 -13.59 16.82 -15.10
C ILE A 110 -15.11 16.60 -15.21
N GLU A 111 -15.76 17.01 -16.30
CA GLU A 111 -17.21 16.93 -16.47
C GLU A 111 -17.70 15.48 -16.57
N LYS A 112 -16.86 14.59 -17.11
CA LYS A 112 -17.11 13.14 -17.19
C LYS A 112 -16.58 12.36 -16.00
N LEU A 113 -16.10 13.03 -14.96
CA LEU A 113 -15.66 12.43 -13.71
C LEU A 113 -16.85 12.29 -12.75
N LYS A 114 -17.16 11.05 -12.36
CA LYS A 114 -18.23 10.73 -11.39
C LYS A 114 -17.59 10.21 -10.11
N PHE A 115 -18.15 10.59 -8.96
CA PHE A 115 -17.79 10.00 -7.68
C PHE A 115 -18.94 9.14 -7.17
N VAL A 116 -18.62 7.93 -6.72
CA VAL A 116 -19.58 7.01 -6.10
C VAL A 116 -19.00 6.56 -4.77
N VAL A 117 -19.82 6.57 -3.71
CA VAL A 117 -19.43 6.04 -2.39
C VAL A 117 -19.87 4.58 -2.32
N GLY A 118 -18.97 3.66 -1.94
CA GLY A 118 -19.26 2.21 -1.95
C GLY A 118 -20.50 1.83 -1.15
N SER A 119 -20.64 2.36 0.07
CA SER A 119 -21.80 2.12 0.93
C SER A 119 -23.15 2.53 0.33
N SER A 120 -23.18 3.36 -0.72
CA SER A 120 -24.41 3.76 -1.40
C SER A 120 -25.12 2.63 -2.15
N TYR A 121 -24.42 1.54 -2.49
CA TYR A 121 -25.02 0.37 -3.16
C TYR A 121 -24.57 -0.98 -2.58
N GLN A 122 -23.39 -1.06 -1.97
CA GLN A 122 -22.79 -2.32 -1.52
C GLN A 122 -23.54 -3.00 -0.36
N LEU A 123 -24.50 -2.30 0.26
CA LEU A 123 -25.36 -2.84 1.32
C LEU A 123 -26.75 -3.25 0.82
N ASN A 124 -27.03 -3.07 -0.48
CA ASN A 124 -28.32 -3.41 -1.06
C ASN A 124 -28.51 -4.93 -1.12
N GLY A 125 -29.78 -5.36 -1.16
CA GLY A 125 -30.15 -6.79 -1.16
C GLY A 125 -29.54 -7.56 -2.34
N ASP A 126 -29.59 -6.99 -3.54
CA ASP A 126 -29.04 -7.63 -4.74
C ASP A 126 -27.52 -7.80 -4.65
N TYR A 127 -26.80 -6.75 -4.23
CA TYR A 127 -25.35 -6.79 -4.06
C TYR A 127 -24.95 -7.85 -3.03
N THR A 128 -25.66 -7.87 -1.90
CA THR A 128 -25.46 -8.86 -0.83
C THR A 128 -25.71 -10.29 -1.33
N MET A 129 -26.74 -10.49 -2.16
CA MET A 129 -27.02 -11.78 -2.77
C MET A 129 -25.89 -12.23 -3.70
N ASP A 130 -25.29 -11.32 -4.47
CA ASP A 130 -24.17 -11.65 -5.34
C ASP A 130 -22.88 -11.94 -4.57
N ILE A 131 -22.66 -11.31 -3.40
CA ILE A 131 -21.59 -11.74 -2.49
C ILE A 131 -21.79 -13.22 -2.12
N PHE A 132 -23.02 -13.64 -1.79
CA PHE A 132 -23.31 -15.03 -1.47
C PHE A 132 -23.14 -15.98 -2.67
N LYS A 133 -23.48 -15.54 -3.88
CA LYS A 133 -23.24 -16.32 -5.10
C LYS A 133 -21.74 -16.52 -5.33
N LEU A 134 -20.94 -15.46 -5.19
CA LEU A 134 -19.48 -15.55 -5.31
C LEU A 134 -18.87 -16.41 -4.20
N SER A 135 -19.36 -16.31 -2.95
CA SER A 135 -18.85 -17.13 -1.84
C SER A 135 -19.11 -18.63 -2.01
N ASN A 136 -20.10 -19.02 -2.83
CA ASN A 136 -20.35 -20.41 -3.19
C ASN A 136 -19.46 -20.93 -4.33
N LYS A 137 -18.72 -20.05 -5.02
CA LYS A 137 -17.86 -20.39 -6.16
C LYS A 137 -16.38 -20.23 -5.85
N ILE A 138 -16.02 -19.17 -5.14
CA ILE A 138 -14.64 -18.81 -4.84
C ILE A 138 -14.19 -19.55 -3.58
N SER A 139 -13.12 -20.34 -3.70
CA SER A 139 -12.54 -21.02 -2.55
C SER A 139 -11.91 -20.02 -1.57
N GLN A 140 -11.84 -20.39 -0.29
CA GLN A 140 -11.16 -19.58 0.72
C GLN A 140 -9.68 -19.31 0.35
N ASN A 141 -9.03 -20.29 -0.29
CA ASN A 141 -7.64 -20.17 -0.72
C ASN A 141 -7.49 -19.14 -1.85
N ASP A 142 -8.39 -19.15 -2.83
CA ASP A 142 -8.34 -18.20 -3.94
C ASP A 142 -8.65 -16.77 -3.48
N ALA A 143 -9.65 -16.58 -2.60
CA ALA A 143 -9.93 -15.29 -1.99
C ALA A 143 -8.72 -14.76 -1.20
N LYS A 144 -8.08 -15.62 -0.39
CA LYS A 144 -6.87 -15.26 0.37
C LYS A 144 -5.71 -14.90 -0.55
N ARG A 145 -5.47 -15.67 -1.60
CA ARG A 145 -4.40 -15.43 -2.58
C ARG A 145 -4.64 -14.13 -3.34
N ALA A 146 -5.89 -13.85 -3.73
CA ALA A 146 -6.27 -12.64 -4.44
C ALA A 146 -5.99 -11.38 -3.62
N GLY A 147 -6.33 -11.37 -2.32
CA GLY A 147 -6.12 -10.24 -1.43
C GLY A 147 -4.69 -10.06 -0.89
N ALA A 148 -3.74 -10.95 -1.21
CA ALA A 148 -2.44 -11.04 -0.52
C ALA A 148 -1.59 -9.75 -0.56
N ASP A 149 -1.63 -9.02 -1.69
CA ASP A 149 -0.80 -7.82 -1.89
C ASP A 149 -1.55 -6.50 -1.60
N VAL A 150 -2.85 -6.60 -1.28
CA VAL A 150 -3.77 -5.45 -1.12
C VAL A 150 -4.27 -5.36 0.31
N VAL A 151 -4.81 -6.45 0.84
CA VAL A 151 -5.32 -6.54 2.21
C VAL A 151 -4.15 -6.63 3.18
N LYS A 152 -4.24 -5.93 4.31
CA LYS A 152 -3.21 -5.97 5.34
C LYS A 152 -3.06 -7.40 5.89
N GLN A 153 -1.86 -7.95 5.74
CA GLN A 153 -1.50 -9.25 6.31
C GLN A 153 -1.28 -9.11 7.83
N VAL A 154 -1.97 -9.95 8.60
CA VAL A 154 -1.89 -9.99 10.07
C VAL A 154 -1.74 -11.44 10.54
N ALA A 155 -1.23 -11.63 11.76
CA ALA A 155 -0.96 -12.96 12.31
C ALA A 155 -2.22 -13.85 12.38
N ASN A 156 -3.38 -13.24 12.65
CA ASN A 156 -4.67 -13.90 12.68
C ASN A 156 -5.62 -13.22 11.67
N PRO A 157 -5.60 -13.64 10.39
CA PRO A 157 -6.42 -13.00 9.34
C PRO A 157 -7.91 -13.06 9.66
N LEU A 158 -8.61 -11.94 9.47
CA LEU A 158 -10.04 -11.84 9.67
C LEU A 158 -10.81 -12.25 8.41
N LEU A 159 -12.06 -12.70 8.58
CA LEU A 159 -12.94 -13.06 7.46
C LEU A 159 -13.16 -11.88 6.49
N SER A 160 -13.13 -10.64 6.99
CA SER A 160 -13.27 -9.43 6.16
C SER A 160 -12.23 -9.37 5.03
N GLY A 161 -11.01 -9.87 5.27
CA GLY A 161 -9.96 -9.93 4.25
C GLY A 161 -10.25 -10.92 3.11
N LEU A 162 -11.10 -11.92 3.35
CA LEU A 162 -11.56 -12.85 2.31
C LEU A 162 -12.76 -12.28 1.53
N ILE A 163 -13.57 -11.44 2.16
CA ILE A 163 -14.73 -10.79 1.51
C ILE A 163 -14.28 -9.64 0.60
N TYR A 164 -13.21 -8.93 0.97
CA TYR A 164 -12.68 -7.78 0.23
C TYR A 164 -12.55 -8.01 -1.29
N PRO A 165 -11.82 -9.03 -1.79
CA PRO A 165 -11.65 -9.21 -3.23
C PRO A 165 -12.94 -9.62 -3.96
N LEU A 166 -13.90 -10.24 -3.26
CA LEU A 166 -15.21 -10.56 -3.82
C LEU A 166 -16.01 -9.28 -4.09
N MET A 167 -16.03 -8.37 -3.11
CA MET A 167 -16.71 -7.08 -3.25
C MET A 167 -16.07 -6.25 -4.37
N GLN A 168 -14.75 -6.14 -4.40
CA GLN A 168 -14.07 -5.39 -5.47
C GLN A 168 -14.37 -5.95 -6.87
N SER A 169 -14.58 -7.27 -6.99
CA SER A 169 -14.99 -7.89 -8.27
C SER A 169 -16.42 -7.49 -8.65
N LEU A 170 -17.36 -7.47 -7.70
CA LEU A 170 -18.76 -7.08 -7.96
C LEU A 170 -18.92 -5.60 -8.31
N ASP A 171 -18.03 -4.74 -7.79
CA ASP A 171 -18.03 -3.32 -8.11
C ASP A 171 -17.97 -3.06 -9.63
N GLU A 172 -17.32 -3.93 -10.42
CA GLU A 172 -17.27 -3.83 -11.88
C GLU A 172 -18.66 -3.89 -12.53
N GLU A 173 -19.54 -4.74 -12.01
CA GLU A 173 -20.90 -4.89 -12.50
C GLU A 173 -21.79 -3.74 -12.03
N TYR A 174 -21.77 -3.47 -10.72
CA TYR A 174 -22.68 -2.50 -10.09
C TYR A 174 -22.37 -1.04 -10.47
N LEU A 175 -21.14 -0.76 -10.90
CA LEU A 175 -20.77 0.53 -11.49
C LEU A 175 -21.03 0.59 -13.00
N GLY A 176 -21.41 -0.51 -13.64
CA GLY A 176 -21.75 -0.57 -15.07
C GLY A 176 -20.57 -0.23 -16.00
N VAL A 177 -19.36 -0.68 -15.64
CA VAL A 177 -18.13 -0.33 -16.36
C VAL A 177 -17.70 -1.40 -17.38
N ASP A 178 -16.86 -0.96 -18.31
CA ASP A 178 -16.16 -1.82 -19.29
C ASP A 178 -14.75 -2.20 -18.82
N ALA A 179 -14.14 -1.35 -17.99
CA ALA A 179 -12.79 -1.57 -17.48
C ALA A 179 -12.60 -1.10 -16.03
N GLN A 180 -11.69 -1.77 -15.32
CA GLN A 180 -11.17 -1.32 -14.03
C GLN A 180 -9.71 -0.88 -14.18
N PHE A 181 -9.36 0.24 -13.56
CA PHE A 181 -8.00 0.75 -13.47
C PHE A 181 -7.48 0.67 -12.03
N GLY A 182 -6.22 0.26 -11.87
CA GLY A 182 -5.51 0.26 -10.58
C GLY A 182 -4.01 0.00 -10.75
N GLY A 183 -3.29 -0.18 -9.64
CA GLY A 183 -1.88 -0.58 -9.66
C GLY A 183 -1.70 -2.06 -10.01
N VAL A 184 -0.50 -2.45 -10.43
CA VAL A 184 -0.15 -3.87 -10.65
C VAL A 184 -0.25 -4.74 -9.40
N ASP A 185 -0.29 -4.15 -8.21
CA ASP A 185 -0.58 -4.88 -6.97
C ASP A 185 -2.03 -5.35 -6.85
N GLN A 186 -2.94 -4.79 -7.66
CA GLN A 186 -4.33 -5.24 -7.76
C GLN A 186 -4.53 -6.43 -8.70
N ARG A 187 -3.47 -6.83 -9.44
CA ARG A 187 -3.55 -7.85 -10.50
C ARG A 187 -4.23 -9.15 -10.07
N LYS A 188 -3.96 -9.63 -8.85
CA LYS A 188 -4.54 -10.89 -8.36
C LYS A 188 -6.06 -10.77 -8.10
N ILE A 189 -6.54 -9.59 -7.73
CA ILE A 189 -7.98 -9.31 -7.58
C ILE A 189 -8.63 -9.16 -8.96
N PHE A 190 -7.96 -8.48 -9.90
CA PHE A 190 -8.43 -8.34 -11.28
C PHE A 190 -8.62 -9.69 -11.98
N VAL A 191 -7.65 -10.60 -11.82
CA VAL A 191 -7.76 -11.97 -12.35
C VAL A 191 -8.87 -12.76 -11.66
N LEU A 192 -9.06 -12.59 -10.34
CA LEU A 192 -10.18 -13.22 -9.62
C LEU A 192 -11.53 -12.77 -10.20
N ALA A 193 -11.70 -11.48 -10.49
CA ALA A 193 -12.90 -10.94 -11.12
C ALA A 193 -13.11 -11.56 -12.51
N GLU A 194 -12.05 -11.59 -13.34
CA GLU A 194 -12.11 -12.16 -14.68
C GLU A 194 -12.53 -13.64 -14.68
N GLU A 195 -12.00 -14.44 -13.76
CA GLU A 195 -12.27 -15.88 -13.67
C GLU A 195 -13.69 -16.19 -13.16
N ASN A 196 -14.29 -15.30 -12.35
CA ASN A 196 -15.48 -15.65 -11.56
C ASN A 196 -16.76 -14.89 -11.95
N LEU A 197 -16.69 -13.67 -12.50
CA LEU A 197 -17.88 -12.87 -12.82
C LEU A 197 -18.78 -13.54 -13.86
N ASN A 198 -18.19 -14.14 -14.91
CA ASN A 198 -18.94 -14.91 -15.91
C ASN A 198 -19.72 -16.07 -15.26
N GLY A 199 -19.16 -16.68 -14.22
CA GLY A 199 -19.76 -17.81 -13.51
C GLY A 199 -21.06 -17.46 -12.77
N ILE A 200 -21.34 -16.18 -12.55
CA ILE A 200 -22.59 -15.67 -11.95
C ILE A 200 -23.44 -14.84 -12.93
N GLY A 201 -23.09 -14.85 -14.22
CA GLY A 201 -23.88 -14.21 -15.29
C GLY A 201 -23.43 -12.81 -15.69
N TYR A 202 -22.30 -12.32 -15.17
CA TYR A 202 -21.77 -10.99 -15.48
C TYR A 202 -20.60 -11.05 -16.46
N LYS A 203 -20.50 -10.06 -17.35
CA LYS A 203 -19.44 -10.03 -18.37
C LYS A 203 -18.04 -9.84 -17.74
N LYS A 204 -17.00 -10.33 -18.43
CA LYS A 204 -15.61 -9.93 -18.14
C LYS A 204 -15.39 -8.45 -18.45
N ARG A 205 -14.46 -7.82 -17.73
CA ARG A 205 -13.99 -6.46 -17.96
C ARG A 205 -12.54 -6.46 -18.45
N ALA A 206 -12.11 -5.32 -19.00
CA ALA A 206 -10.69 -5.07 -19.19
C ALA A 206 -10.05 -4.55 -17.90
N HIS A 207 -8.77 -4.84 -17.70
CA HIS A 207 -8.02 -4.34 -16.55
C HIS A 207 -6.79 -3.57 -16.99
N LEU A 208 -6.62 -2.38 -16.45
CA LEU A 208 -5.56 -1.43 -16.77
C LEU A 208 -4.68 -1.27 -15.53
N MET A 209 -3.39 -1.58 -15.64
CA MET A 209 -2.49 -1.61 -14.48
C MET A 209 -1.30 -0.66 -14.61
N ASN A 210 -1.20 0.33 -13.73
CA ASN A 210 -0.04 1.23 -13.68
C ASN A 210 1.13 0.60 -12.89
N PRO A 211 2.38 0.96 -13.23
CA PRO A 211 3.54 0.53 -12.46
C PRO A 211 3.52 1.07 -11.03
N MET A 212 4.21 0.36 -10.13
CA MET A 212 4.43 0.84 -8.76
C MET A 212 5.56 1.86 -8.73
N VAL A 213 5.29 3.05 -8.21
CA VAL A 213 6.34 4.05 -7.97
C VAL A 213 7.01 3.80 -6.60
N PRO A 214 8.35 3.73 -6.54
CA PRO A 214 9.08 3.55 -5.30
C PRO A 214 8.78 4.64 -4.25
N GLY A 215 8.91 4.27 -2.97
CA GLY A 215 8.88 5.19 -1.85
C GLY A 215 10.09 6.13 -1.78
N LEU A 216 10.06 7.08 -0.85
CA LEU A 216 11.21 7.95 -0.54
C LEU A 216 12.33 7.22 0.24
N GLY A 217 12.02 6.06 0.83
CA GLY A 217 12.97 5.22 1.57
C GLY A 217 13.82 4.33 0.66
N GLN A 218 14.72 3.55 1.29
CA GLN A 218 15.51 2.54 0.59
C GLN A 218 14.62 1.32 0.30
N GLY A 219 14.05 1.28 -0.91
CA GLY A 219 13.12 0.24 -1.33
C GLY A 219 11.70 0.41 -0.79
N GLY A 220 10.77 -0.35 -1.35
CA GLY A 220 9.35 -0.34 -0.97
C GLY A 220 8.51 0.73 -1.69
N LYS A 221 7.23 0.77 -1.34
CA LYS A 221 6.21 1.70 -1.90
C LYS A 221 6.07 2.93 -1.00
N MET A 222 5.64 4.07 -1.54
CA MET A 222 5.10 5.15 -0.68
C MET A 222 3.87 4.60 0.06
N SER A 223 3.92 4.58 1.40
CA SER A 223 2.83 4.01 2.19
C SER A 223 2.17 5.07 3.08
N ALA A 224 0.84 5.12 3.03
CA ALA A 224 0.05 5.96 3.92
C ALA A 224 0.31 5.67 5.42
N SER A 225 0.79 4.46 5.76
CA SER A 225 1.05 4.04 7.14
C SER A 225 2.46 4.40 7.66
N ASP A 226 3.40 4.79 6.80
CA ASP A 226 4.72 5.25 7.22
C ASP A 226 4.88 6.76 6.91
N PRO A 227 4.76 7.64 7.93
CA PRO A 227 4.83 9.09 7.77
C PRO A 227 6.13 9.61 7.15
N ASN A 228 7.23 8.87 7.28
CA ASN A 228 8.54 9.27 6.77
C ASN A 228 8.75 8.82 5.31
N SER A 229 8.01 7.82 4.85
CA SER A 229 8.11 7.29 3.48
C SER A 229 7.35 8.10 2.42
N LYS A 230 6.56 9.10 2.84
CA LYS A 230 5.58 9.80 1.99
C LYS A 230 5.57 11.31 2.18
N ILE A 231 5.16 12.03 1.14
CA ILE A 231 4.83 13.47 1.18
C ILE A 231 3.32 13.61 0.98
N ASP A 232 2.64 14.22 1.95
CA ASP A 232 1.19 14.49 1.85
C ASP A 232 0.90 15.49 0.72
N VAL A 233 -0.30 15.44 0.15
CA VAL A 233 -0.69 16.32 -0.99
C VAL A 233 -0.91 17.78 -0.58
N ILE A 234 -1.03 18.04 0.73
CA ILE A 234 -1.13 19.38 1.33
C ILE A 234 0.08 19.68 2.24
N GLU A 235 1.20 19.00 2.03
CA GLU A 235 2.39 19.15 2.87
C GLU A 235 3.03 20.53 2.70
N ASP A 236 3.44 21.14 3.82
CA ASP A 236 4.15 22.43 3.83
C ASP A 236 5.51 22.34 3.10
N PRO A 237 5.90 23.35 2.31
CA PRO A 237 7.15 23.34 1.55
C PRO A 237 8.41 23.01 2.36
N LYS A 238 8.49 23.45 3.63
CA LYS A 238 9.63 23.15 4.51
C LYS A 238 9.67 21.67 4.88
N ILE A 239 8.51 21.05 5.07
CA ILE A 239 8.41 19.61 5.36
C ILE A 239 8.69 18.78 4.11
N VAL A 240 8.24 19.21 2.92
CA VAL A 240 8.62 18.61 1.63
C VAL A 240 10.15 18.57 1.52
N LYS A 241 10.81 19.73 1.67
CA LYS A 241 12.28 19.85 1.61
C LYS A 241 12.98 18.93 2.61
N LYS A 242 12.48 18.87 3.84
CA LYS A 242 13.02 17.99 4.89
C LYS A 242 12.92 16.51 4.50
N LYS A 243 11.76 16.07 4.00
CA LYS A 243 11.51 14.67 3.63
C LYS A 243 12.30 14.24 2.40
N ILE A 244 12.35 15.06 1.35
CA ILE A 244 13.20 14.80 0.18
C ILE A 244 14.69 14.82 0.56
N GLY A 245 15.09 15.73 1.45
CA GLY A 245 16.44 15.77 2.01
C GLY A 245 16.84 14.44 2.66
N ALA A 246 15.92 13.79 3.38
CA ALA A 246 16.11 12.50 4.02
C ALA A 246 15.91 11.28 3.09
N ALA A 247 15.40 11.47 1.87
CA ALA A 247 15.13 10.38 0.95
C ALA A 247 16.42 9.63 0.56
N PHE A 248 16.32 8.32 0.35
CA PHE A 248 17.44 7.53 -0.13
C PHE A 248 17.78 7.92 -1.57
N CYS A 249 19.05 8.25 -1.81
CA CYS A 249 19.53 8.73 -3.11
C CYS A 249 21.04 8.50 -3.20
N ALA A 250 21.45 7.26 -3.45
CA ALA A 250 22.86 6.92 -3.60
C ALA A 250 23.43 7.53 -4.90
N PRO A 251 24.65 8.12 -4.88
CA PRO A 251 25.30 8.62 -6.08
C PRO A 251 25.44 7.52 -7.13
N GLY A 252 25.11 7.82 -8.39
CA GLY A 252 25.25 6.88 -9.50
C GLY A 252 24.21 5.75 -9.56
N ASP A 253 23.30 5.65 -8.59
CA ASP A 253 22.30 4.58 -8.55
C ASP A 253 21.19 4.82 -9.58
N ALA A 254 21.12 3.95 -10.59
CA ALA A 254 20.11 3.99 -11.63
C ALA A 254 18.71 3.61 -11.13
N ASN A 255 18.57 2.97 -9.97
CA ASN A 255 17.31 2.51 -9.39
C ASN A 255 16.86 3.45 -8.26
N ASN A 256 16.70 4.73 -8.60
CA ASN A 256 16.45 5.79 -7.66
C ASN A 256 14.96 6.19 -7.61
N GLY A 257 14.37 6.26 -6.41
CA GLY A 257 12.96 6.63 -6.23
C GLY A 257 12.61 8.04 -6.70
N LEU A 258 13.56 8.99 -6.64
CA LEU A 258 13.37 10.36 -7.15
C LEU A 258 13.34 10.39 -8.68
N ILE A 259 14.21 9.61 -9.35
CA ILE A 259 14.19 9.46 -10.81
C ILE A 259 12.90 8.77 -11.23
N ALA A 260 12.48 7.71 -10.52
CA ALA A 260 11.21 7.06 -10.79
C ALA A 260 10.01 8.01 -10.62
N PHE A 261 10.04 8.92 -9.66
CA PHE A 261 9.03 9.98 -9.52
C PHE A 261 9.05 10.94 -10.71
N ILE A 262 10.24 11.32 -11.20
CA ILE A 262 10.35 12.14 -12.42
C ILE A 262 9.75 11.41 -13.63
N GLU A 263 10.12 10.15 -13.84
CA GLU A 263 9.66 9.30 -14.96
C GLU A 263 8.13 9.08 -14.94
N ASN A 264 7.55 8.82 -13.77
CA ASN A 264 6.15 8.36 -13.65
C ASN A 264 5.17 9.47 -13.27
N VAL A 265 5.66 10.65 -12.85
CA VAL A 265 4.82 11.77 -12.43
C VAL A 265 5.17 13.03 -13.20
N ILE A 266 6.41 13.52 -13.09
CA ILE A 266 6.76 14.85 -13.62
C ILE A 266 6.73 14.86 -15.16
N GLN A 267 7.32 13.86 -15.82
CA GLN A 267 7.28 13.77 -17.27
C GLN A 267 5.84 13.64 -17.80
N PRO A 268 5.00 12.69 -17.34
CA PRO A 268 3.63 12.59 -17.83
C PRO A 268 2.79 13.85 -17.59
N ILE A 269 3.00 14.56 -16.48
CA ILE A 269 2.33 15.84 -16.22
C ILE A 269 2.81 16.91 -17.21
N HIS A 270 4.11 16.94 -17.52
CA HIS A 270 4.65 17.85 -18.52
C HIS A 270 4.04 17.58 -19.91
N GLU A 271 4.01 16.32 -20.35
CA GLU A 271 3.37 15.91 -21.61
C GLU A 271 1.87 16.26 -21.66
N LEU A 272 1.16 16.15 -20.53
CA LEU A 272 -0.24 16.56 -20.43
C LEU A 272 -0.41 18.07 -20.61
N LYS A 273 0.49 18.88 -20.04
CA LYS A 273 0.45 20.35 -20.09
C LYS A 273 0.83 20.92 -21.45
N THR A 274 1.83 20.34 -22.12
CA THR A 274 2.30 20.77 -23.44
C THR A 274 1.50 20.15 -24.59
N GLU A 275 0.73 19.10 -24.31
CA GLU A 275 0.06 18.26 -25.29
C GLU A 275 1.03 17.55 -26.28
N GLU A 276 2.32 17.51 -25.94
CA GLU A 276 3.37 16.97 -26.79
C GLU A 276 3.98 15.72 -26.14
N ARG A 277 3.87 14.59 -26.84
CA ARG A 277 4.40 13.29 -26.38
C ARG A 277 5.92 13.33 -26.32
N GLY A 278 6.49 12.86 -25.20
CA GLY A 278 7.94 12.85 -24.99
C GLY A 278 8.52 14.21 -24.61
N SER A 279 7.72 15.27 -24.55
CA SER A 279 8.18 16.57 -24.09
C SER A 279 8.55 16.51 -22.61
N PHE A 280 9.71 17.06 -22.28
CA PHE A 280 10.22 17.10 -20.92
C PHE A 280 11.10 18.33 -20.75
N SER A 281 11.02 18.95 -19.59
CA SER A 281 11.90 20.05 -19.20
C SER A 281 12.06 20.04 -17.70
N PHE A 282 13.27 19.78 -17.23
CA PHE A 282 13.59 19.75 -15.80
C PHE A 282 14.76 20.68 -15.49
N TYR A 283 14.43 21.79 -14.85
CA TYR A 283 15.38 22.82 -14.44
C TYR A 283 15.78 22.60 -12.98
N ILE A 284 17.08 22.73 -12.69
CA ILE A 284 17.65 22.68 -11.35
C ILE A 284 18.46 23.95 -11.13
N ASP A 285 18.05 24.72 -10.11
CA ASP A 285 18.73 25.95 -9.71
C ASP A 285 19.95 25.65 -8.83
N ARG A 286 21.04 25.23 -9.46
CA ARG A 286 22.28 24.88 -8.78
C ARG A 286 23.22 26.11 -8.68
N PRO A 287 23.88 26.33 -7.53
CA PRO A 287 24.83 27.44 -7.38
C PRO A 287 26.00 27.40 -8.37
N ASP A 288 26.49 28.57 -8.80
CA ASP A 288 27.62 28.71 -9.74
C ASP A 288 28.88 27.93 -9.33
N LYS A 289 29.15 27.88 -8.02
CA LYS A 289 30.27 27.12 -7.44
C LYS A 289 30.25 25.63 -7.82
N TYR A 290 29.10 25.08 -8.15
CA TYR A 290 28.92 23.67 -8.52
C TYR A 290 28.61 23.50 -10.02
N GLY A 291 28.82 24.54 -10.84
CA GLY A 291 28.60 24.52 -12.28
C GLY A 291 27.31 25.20 -12.75
N GLY A 292 26.69 26.03 -11.90
CA GLY A 292 25.53 26.86 -12.25
C GLY A 292 24.25 26.06 -12.54
N PRO A 293 23.15 26.76 -12.89
CA PRO A 293 21.88 26.13 -13.21
C PRO A 293 21.99 25.16 -14.39
N ILE A 294 21.22 24.08 -14.32
CA ILE A 294 21.19 23.04 -15.36
C ILE A 294 19.75 22.74 -15.76
N LYS A 295 19.56 22.42 -17.04
CA LYS A 295 18.28 22.00 -17.61
C LYS A 295 18.47 20.68 -18.33
N PHE A 296 17.52 19.77 -18.16
CA PHE A 296 17.44 18.51 -18.90
C PHE A 296 16.19 18.50 -19.77
N ASP A 297 16.34 18.08 -21.03
CA ASP A 297 15.25 18.04 -22.02
C ASP A 297 14.72 16.61 -22.24
N SER A 298 15.35 15.60 -21.62
CA SER A 298 14.78 14.25 -21.50
C SER A 298 15.10 13.59 -20.17
N VAL A 299 14.24 12.67 -19.74
CA VAL A 299 14.51 11.89 -18.51
C VAL A 299 15.74 10.98 -18.68
N LYS A 300 15.99 10.51 -19.90
CA LYS A 300 17.20 9.74 -20.22
C LYS A 300 18.47 10.56 -19.95
N GLU A 301 18.51 11.80 -20.43
CA GLU A 301 19.65 12.71 -20.21
C GLU A 301 19.88 12.97 -18.70
N LEU A 302 18.80 13.25 -17.96
CA LEU A 302 18.87 13.43 -16.50
C LEU A 302 19.42 12.18 -15.79
N ARG A 303 18.93 11.00 -16.20
CA ARG A 303 19.36 9.72 -15.64
C ARG A 303 20.83 9.43 -15.95
N ASP A 304 21.25 9.62 -17.19
CA ASP A 304 22.64 9.42 -17.63
C ASP A 304 23.56 10.39 -16.90
N ALA A 305 23.15 11.65 -16.71
CA ALA A 305 23.91 12.62 -15.93
C ALA A 305 24.05 12.21 -14.46
N PHE A 306 23.01 11.66 -13.84
CA PHE A 306 23.06 11.17 -12.46
C PHE A 306 23.95 9.93 -12.32
N VAL A 307 23.80 8.95 -13.22
CA VAL A 307 24.58 7.70 -13.22
C VAL A 307 26.07 7.96 -13.44
N ASN A 308 26.40 8.88 -14.35
CA ASN A 308 27.79 9.24 -14.66
C ASN A 308 28.42 10.23 -13.65
N GLY A 309 27.67 10.67 -12.63
CA GLY A 309 28.17 11.57 -11.58
C GLY A 309 28.21 13.06 -11.97
N ASN A 310 27.63 13.43 -13.12
CA ASN A 310 27.52 14.83 -13.56
C ASN A 310 26.38 15.59 -12.84
N LEU A 311 25.41 14.86 -12.27
CA LEU A 311 24.35 15.39 -11.42
C LEU A 311 24.48 14.77 -10.02
N SER A 312 24.66 15.61 -8.99
CA SER A 312 24.80 15.13 -7.62
C SER A 312 23.44 14.77 -6.98
N PRO A 313 23.40 13.90 -5.96
CA PRO A 313 22.20 13.65 -5.17
C PRO A 313 21.59 14.90 -4.53
N VAL A 314 22.42 15.88 -4.15
CA VAL A 314 21.95 17.12 -3.53
C VAL A 314 21.19 17.97 -4.54
N ASP A 315 21.73 18.09 -5.75
CA ASP A 315 21.11 18.86 -6.84
C ASP A 315 19.82 18.19 -7.33
N LEU A 316 19.83 16.86 -7.49
CA LEU A 316 18.64 16.10 -7.85
C LEU A 316 17.52 16.29 -6.81
N LYS A 317 17.86 16.21 -5.52
CA LYS A 317 16.91 16.45 -4.43
C LYS A 317 16.35 17.87 -4.43
N ALA A 318 17.17 18.87 -4.74
CA ALA A 318 16.74 20.26 -4.84
C ALA A 318 15.72 20.43 -5.97
N GLY A 319 16.06 20.00 -7.19
CA GLY A 319 15.15 20.10 -8.34
C GLY A 319 13.83 19.35 -8.14
N VAL A 320 13.87 18.15 -7.53
CA VAL A 320 12.65 17.39 -7.22
C VAL A 320 11.82 18.07 -6.14
N THR A 321 12.46 18.70 -5.14
CA THR A 321 11.75 19.48 -4.12
C THR A 321 10.99 20.64 -4.75
N ASP A 322 11.62 21.37 -5.67
CA ASP A 322 11.01 22.52 -6.34
C ASP A 322 9.83 22.08 -7.20
N LYS A 323 10.00 21.00 -7.97
CA LYS A 323 8.91 20.45 -8.80
C LYS A 323 7.76 19.88 -7.98
N ILE A 324 8.02 19.21 -6.86
CA ILE A 324 6.94 18.77 -5.97
C ILE A 324 6.20 19.99 -5.42
N ASN A 325 6.91 21.02 -4.98
CA ASN A 325 6.24 22.23 -4.47
C ASN A 325 5.40 22.93 -5.54
N GLU A 326 5.87 23.01 -6.78
CA GLU A 326 5.09 23.52 -7.92
C GLU A 326 3.80 22.73 -8.13
N LEU A 327 3.85 21.40 -8.06
CA LEU A 327 2.68 20.53 -8.22
C LEU A 327 1.69 20.63 -7.04
N LEU A 328 2.20 20.80 -5.82
CA LEU A 328 1.38 20.86 -4.60
C LEU A 328 0.78 22.24 -4.35
N GLU A 329 1.37 23.31 -4.87
CA GLU A 329 0.90 24.68 -4.65
C GLU A 329 -0.60 24.89 -4.96
N PRO A 330 -1.12 24.57 -6.15
CA PRO A 330 -2.55 24.74 -6.43
C PRO A 330 -3.45 23.87 -5.54
N ILE A 331 -2.95 22.73 -5.03
CA ILE A 331 -3.71 21.86 -4.13
C ILE A 331 -3.76 22.48 -2.73
N ARG A 332 -2.66 23.07 -2.26
CA ARG A 332 -2.60 23.83 -1.00
C ARG A 332 -3.52 25.04 -1.05
N THR A 333 -3.49 25.81 -2.14
CA THR A 333 -4.40 26.95 -2.34
C THR A 333 -5.87 26.51 -2.29
N ALA A 334 -6.24 25.44 -3.02
CA ALA A 334 -7.61 24.92 -3.00
C ALA A 334 -8.04 24.42 -1.60
N PHE A 335 -7.10 23.91 -0.80
CA PHE A 335 -7.33 23.53 0.59
C PHE A 335 -7.53 24.75 1.50
N GLU A 336 -6.71 25.79 1.35
CA GLU A 336 -6.80 27.03 2.13
C GLU A 336 -8.09 27.83 1.86
N GLU A 337 -8.57 27.82 0.62
CA GLU A 337 -9.78 28.53 0.21
C GLU A 337 -11.09 27.79 0.58
N SER A 338 -11.05 26.48 0.82
CA SER A 338 -12.23 25.67 1.09
C SER A 338 -12.36 25.26 2.55
N LYS A 339 -13.28 25.90 3.28
CA LYS A 339 -13.63 25.51 4.66
C LYS A 339 -14.13 24.08 4.77
N GLU A 340 -14.87 23.60 3.76
CA GLU A 340 -15.36 22.22 3.72
C GLU A 340 -14.21 21.22 3.57
N PHE A 341 -13.21 21.56 2.77
CA PHE A 341 -12.03 20.71 2.59
C PHE A 341 -11.20 20.64 3.87
N GLN A 342 -11.03 21.77 4.56
CA GLN A 342 -10.37 21.83 5.87
C GLN A 342 -11.12 21.03 6.94
N ALA A 343 -12.44 21.18 7.01
CA ALA A 343 -13.28 20.43 7.95
C ALA A 343 -13.18 18.92 7.68
N ALA A 344 -13.32 18.48 6.42
CA ALA A 344 -13.19 17.08 6.05
C ALA A 344 -11.81 16.49 6.43
N ALA A 345 -10.73 17.27 6.29
CA ALA A 345 -9.40 16.87 6.70
C ALA A 345 -9.25 16.77 8.23
N ALA A 346 -9.79 17.74 8.98
CA ALA A 346 -9.72 17.77 10.43
C ALA A 346 -10.54 16.63 11.06
N ASP A 347 -11.76 16.44 10.59
CA ASP A 347 -12.69 15.42 11.10
C ASP A 347 -12.28 14.00 10.67
N GLY A 348 -11.74 13.85 9.46
CA GLY A 348 -11.26 12.56 8.95
C GLY A 348 -9.95 12.09 9.58
N TYR A 349 -9.14 13.04 10.07
CA TYR A 349 -7.82 12.80 10.65
C TYR A 349 -7.63 13.59 11.95
N PRO A 350 -8.41 13.29 13.00
CA PRO A 350 -8.25 13.95 14.29
C PRO A 350 -6.84 13.71 14.80
N VAL A 351 -6.18 14.77 15.26
CA VAL A 351 -4.85 14.66 15.86
C VAL A 351 -5.01 13.88 17.16
N GLU A 352 -4.42 12.69 17.24
CA GLU A 352 -4.36 11.94 18.49
C GLU A 352 -3.65 12.80 19.55
N VAL A 353 -4.41 13.33 20.51
CA VAL A 353 -3.84 13.92 21.71
C VAL A 353 -3.21 12.77 22.48
N LYS A 354 -1.91 12.53 22.26
CA LYS A 354 -1.16 11.61 23.10
C LYS A 354 -1.31 12.07 24.54
N GLU A 355 -2.07 11.33 25.34
CA GLU A 355 -2.11 11.53 26.78
C GLU A 355 -0.66 11.55 27.26
N LYS A 356 -0.22 12.70 27.81
CA LYS A 356 1.09 12.79 28.45
C LYS A 356 1.11 11.70 29.51
N LYS A 357 1.91 10.65 29.29
CA LYS A 357 2.20 9.64 30.32
C LYS A 357 2.56 10.40 31.59
N VAL A 358 1.65 10.43 32.56
CA VAL A 358 1.92 10.99 33.88
C VAL A 358 3.13 10.22 34.39
N LYS A 359 4.27 10.90 34.56
CA LYS A 359 5.46 10.29 35.13
C LYS A 359 5.03 9.72 36.48
N LYS A 360 5.00 8.40 36.62
CA LYS A 360 4.92 7.74 37.94
C LYS A 360 6.02 8.38 38.77
N VAL A 361 5.64 9.14 39.80
CA VAL A 361 6.57 9.69 40.77
C VAL A 361 7.35 8.50 41.31
N LYS A 362 8.65 8.44 41.01
CA LYS A 362 9.54 7.47 41.64
C LYS A 362 9.61 7.88 43.11
N ASN A 363 8.74 7.30 43.92
CA ASN A 363 8.86 7.36 45.36
C ASN A 363 10.08 6.52 45.73
N LYS A 364 11.28 7.11 45.61
CA LYS A 364 12.49 6.55 46.19
C LYS A 364 12.27 6.69 47.70
N GLY A 365 11.78 5.61 48.31
CA GLY A 365 11.64 5.54 49.76
C GLY A 365 12.93 6.02 50.41
N THR A 366 12.82 6.99 51.30
CA THR A 366 13.94 7.51 52.07
C THR A 366 14.44 6.41 52.99
N GLN A 367 15.56 5.79 52.64
CA GLN A 367 16.30 4.92 53.55
C GLN A 367 16.95 5.78 54.64
N TYR A 368 16.19 6.16 55.65
CA TYR A 368 16.71 6.59 56.95
C TYR A 368 15.64 6.29 58.02
N PRO A 369 15.86 5.32 58.92
CA PRO A 369 14.99 5.10 60.07
C PRO A 369 15.36 6.12 61.15
N GLY A 370 14.73 7.30 61.11
CA GLY A 370 14.95 8.37 62.08
C GLY A 370 13.65 8.74 62.79
N LYS A 371 13.53 8.29 64.04
CA LYS A 371 12.60 8.73 65.12
C LYS A 371 11.13 8.91 64.78
N VAL A 372 10.34 7.93 65.23
CA VAL A 372 8.89 8.02 65.48
C VAL A 372 8.64 9.02 66.62
N SER A 373 7.87 10.08 66.35
CA SER A 373 7.07 10.76 67.37
C SER A 373 5.62 10.32 67.21
N ALA A 374 5.08 9.71 68.26
CA ALA A 374 3.71 9.23 68.32
C ALA A 374 2.72 10.39 68.50
N ALA A 375 1.70 10.45 67.65
CA ALA A 375 0.38 10.96 67.97
C ALA A 375 -0.64 10.42 66.95
N SER A 376 -1.65 9.71 67.46
CA SER A 376 -3.03 9.51 66.96
C SER A 376 -3.24 9.30 65.44
N GLU A 377 -3.90 8.25 64.94
CA GLU A 377 -5.18 7.72 65.39
C GLU A 377 -5.52 6.40 64.64
N LYS A 378 -6.41 5.62 65.24
CA LYS A 378 -6.82 4.25 64.90
C LYS A 378 -7.58 4.14 63.57
N ASN A 379 -7.31 3.08 62.80
CA ASN A 379 -8.31 2.09 62.36
C ASN A 379 -7.63 0.99 61.51
N SER A 380 -7.35 -0.16 62.12
CA SER A 380 -6.84 -1.35 61.45
C SER A 380 -7.82 -2.52 61.59
N SER A 381 -8.51 -2.87 60.50
CA SER A 381 -8.95 -4.23 60.23
C SER A 381 -9.22 -4.39 58.73
N SER A 382 -8.56 -5.38 58.10
CA SER A 382 -8.84 -6.03 56.79
C SER A 382 -7.68 -6.19 55.78
N VAL A 383 -6.41 -6.08 56.16
CA VAL A 383 -5.29 -6.27 55.19
C VAL A 383 -4.76 -7.73 55.09
N ASP A 384 -5.19 -8.66 55.95
CA ASP A 384 -4.61 -10.02 55.95
C ASP A 384 -5.16 -10.97 54.86
N GLY A 385 -6.24 -10.59 54.16
CA GLY A 385 -6.87 -11.43 53.13
C GLY A 385 -6.24 -11.37 51.72
N LEU A 386 -5.52 -10.31 51.39
CA LEU A 386 -4.99 -10.10 50.02
C LEU A 386 -3.62 -10.75 49.79
N SER A 387 -2.76 -10.77 50.80
CA SER A 387 -1.39 -11.34 50.72
C SER A 387 -1.40 -12.86 50.52
N ALA A 388 -2.30 -13.56 51.22
CA ALA A 388 -2.46 -15.00 51.09
C ALA A 388 -2.94 -15.44 49.70
N LYS A 389 -3.87 -14.67 49.09
CA LYS A 389 -4.38 -14.95 47.73
C LYS A 389 -3.32 -14.69 46.65
N PHE A 390 -2.47 -13.68 46.82
CA PHE A 390 -1.40 -13.35 45.88
C PHE A 390 -0.29 -14.42 45.89
N SER A 391 0.09 -14.91 47.08
CA SER A 391 1.08 -15.99 47.23
C SER A 391 0.59 -17.33 46.64
N ALA A 392 -0.70 -17.65 46.78
CA ALA A 392 -1.30 -18.85 46.18
C ALA A 392 -1.37 -18.78 44.64
N LEU A 393 -1.63 -17.59 44.07
CA LEU A 393 -1.66 -17.36 42.62
C LEU A 393 -0.27 -17.46 41.99
N ILE A 394 0.77 -16.93 42.67
CA ILE A 394 2.16 -17.02 42.20
C ILE A 394 2.68 -18.47 42.25
N LYS A 395 2.33 -19.25 43.28
CA LYS A 395 2.68 -20.68 43.35
C LYS A 395 2.03 -21.53 42.24
N ARG A 396 0.83 -21.18 41.76
CA ARG A 396 0.20 -21.88 40.61
C ARG A 396 0.90 -21.54 39.30
N ASN A 397 1.32 -20.29 39.09
CA ASN A 397 1.99 -19.88 37.84
C ASN A 397 3.38 -20.50 37.66
N SER A 398 4.18 -20.65 38.73
CA SER A 398 5.49 -21.31 38.60
C SER A 398 5.38 -22.78 38.20
N LEU A 399 4.34 -23.48 38.68
CA LEU A 399 4.05 -24.85 38.28
C LEU A 399 3.63 -24.94 36.81
N TYR A 400 2.75 -24.05 36.34
CA TYR A 400 2.35 -24.02 34.93
C TYR A 400 3.52 -23.71 33.99
N VAL A 401 4.39 -22.77 34.36
CA VAL A 401 5.60 -22.46 33.58
C VAL A 401 6.50 -23.70 33.51
N ALA A 402 6.80 -24.34 34.63
CA ALA A 402 7.62 -25.55 34.64
C ALA A 402 6.99 -26.70 33.81
N THR A 403 5.67 -26.91 33.91
CA THR A 403 4.96 -27.95 33.14
C THR A 403 4.90 -27.64 31.65
N ILE A 404 4.68 -26.37 31.26
CA ILE A 404 4.64 -25.96 29.85
C ILE A 404 6.03 -26.09 29.22
N PHE A 405 7.09 -25.61 29.90
CA PHE A 405 8.45 -25.74 29.40
C PHE A 405 8.91 -27.21 29.37
N GLY A 406 8.62 -27.99 30.41
CA GLY A 406 8.93 -29.42 30.43
C GLY A 406 8.17 -30.21 29.35
N GLY A 407 6.89 -29.91 29.16
CA GLY A 407 6.05 -30.51 28.12
C GLY A 407 6.51 -30.15 26.71
N ALA A 408 6.90 -28.90 26.47
CA ALA A 408 7.42 -28.46 25.18
C ALA A 408 8.75 -29.15 24.84
N PHE A 409 9.68 -29.26 25.80
CA PHE A 409 10.94 -29.98 25.58
C PHE A 409 10.74 -31.48 25.34
N ALA A 410 9.84 -32.12 26.11
CA ALA A 410 9.51 -33.53 25.92
C ALA A 410 8.83 -33.79 24.57
N PHE A 411 7.89 -32.92 24.17
CA PHE A 411 7.23 -33.00 22.88
C PHE A 411 8.21 -32.79 21.73
N GLN A 412 9.08 -31.79 21.82
CA GLN A 412 10.08 -31.53 20.78
C GLN A 412 11.04 -32.72 20.61
N ALA A 413 11.56 -33.28 21.70
CA ALA A 413 12.44 -34.45 21.64
C ALA A 413 11.74 -35.68 21.03
N PHE A 414 10.46 -35.89 21.39
CA PHE A 414 9.67 -36.98 20.82
C PHE A 414 9.37 -36.75 19.33
N PHE A 415 8.97 -35.54 18.95
CA PHE A 415 8.63 -35.15 17.59
C PHE A 415 9.86 -35.26 16.67
N ASP A 416 11.01 -34.72 17.08
CA ASP A 416 12.26 -34.80 16.32
C ASP A 416 12.70 -36.26 16.13
N SER A 417 12.58 -37.09 17.18
CA SER A 417 12.89 -38.52 17.08
C SER A 417 11.94 -39.27 16.14
N ALA A 418 10.64 -38.98 16.20
CA ALA A 418 9.63 -39.59 15.36
C ALA A 418 9.80 -39.20 13.88
N ILE A 419 10.02 -37.92 13.61
CA ILE A 419 10.26 -37.41 12.24
C ILE A 419 11.57 -37.96 11.69
N THR A 420 12.64 -38.01 12.49
CA THR A 420 13.92 -38.58 12.07
C THR A 420 13.77 -40.06 11.74
N ARG A 421 13.10 -40.84 12.60
CA ARG A 421 12.83 -42.27 12.32
C ARG A 421 12.00 -42.47 11.07
N TRP A 422 10.95 -41.68 10.88
CA TRP A 422 10.12 -41.74 9.68
C TRP A 422 10.93 -41.40 8.42
N TYR A 423 11.70 -40.31 8.46
CA TYR A 423 12.55 -39.87 7.36
C TYR A 423 13.61 -40.91 7.01
N GLU A 424 14.25 -41.51 8.01
CA GLU A 424 15.25 -42.56 7.80
C GLU A 424 14.65 -43.85 7.23
N GLN A 425 13.47 -44.24 7.71
CA GLN A 425 12.77 -45.43 7.21
C GLN A 425 12.25 -45.23 5.79
N HIS A 426 11.74 -44.04 5.47
CA HIS A 426 11.22 -43.72 4.13
C HIS A 426 12.34 -43.58 3.08
N ASN A 427 13.54 -43.16 3.49
CA ASN A 427 14.68 -42.97 2.60
C ASN A 427 15.75 -44.08 2.71
N LYS A 428 15.41 -45.21 3.34
CA LYS A 428 16.33 -46.35 3.51
C LYS A 428 16.88 -46.81 2.15
N GLY A 429 18.20 -46.90 2.03
CA GLY A 429 18.92 -47.23 0.79
C GLY A 429 19.31 -46.03 -0.08
N LYS A 430 18.86 -44.81 0.26
CA LYS A 430 19.23 -43.54 -0.39
C LYS A 430 20.02 -42.60 0.51
N LEU A 431 20.10 -42.90 1.80
CA LEU A 431 20.81 -42.06 2.77
C LEU A 431 22.31 -42.28 2.64
N TRP A 432 23.10 -41.24 2.89
CA TRP A 432 24.56 -41.31 2.83
C TRP A 432 25.13 -42.47 3.68
N LYS A 433 24.55 -42.75 4.85
CA LYS A 433 24.94 -43.88 5.71
C LYS A 433 24.74 -45.26 5.06
N ASP A 434 23.79 -45.40 4.14
CA ASP A 434 23.48 -46.64 3.44
C ASP A 434 24.33 -46.80 2.16
N VAL A 435 24.74 -45.68 1.54
CA VAL A 435 25.45 -45.65 0.26
C VAL A 435 26.98 -45.56 0.44
N LYS A 436 27.45 -45.01 1.55
CA LYS A 436 28.88 -44.84 1.87
C LYS A 436 29.72 -46.13 1.80
N PRO A 437 29.26 -47.30 2.26
CA PRO A 437 30.05 -48.54 2.16
C PRO A 437 30.37 -48.93 0.71
N ARG A 438 29.43 -48.71 -0.22
CA ARG A 438 29.60 -49.03 -1.65
C ARG A 438 30.63 -48.16 -2.37
N PHE A 439 30.89 -46.96 -1.85
CA PHE A 439 31.89 -46.06 -2.41
C PHE A 439 33.30 -46.30 -1.83
N LEU A 440 33.41 -46.99 -0.69
CA LEU A 440 34.69 -47.29 -0.06
C LEU A 440 35.22 -48.67 -0.45
N GLU A 441 34.36 -49.59 -0.92
CA GLU A 441 34.75 -50.93 -1.41
C GLU A 441 35.10 -50.96 -2.92
N GLY A 442 34.88 -49.88 -3.67
CA GLY A 442 35.14 -49.82 -5.13
C GLY A 442 36.41 -49.07 -5.54
N GLY A 443 37.37 -48.90 -4.63
CA GLY A 443 38.53 -48.02 -4.81
C GLY A 443 39.89 -48.70 -5.00
N ASP A 444 39.98 -50.03 -5.01
CA ASP A 444 41.28 -50.74 -4.92
C ASP A 444 41.60 -51.76 -6.04
N ASP A 445 40.80 -51.92 -7.11
CA ASP A 445 41.01 -53.02 -8.08
C ASP A 445 41.06 -52.62 -9.59
N GLU A 446 41.66 -51.49 -9.99
CA GLU A 446 42.01 -51.26 -11.42
C GLU A 446 43.34 -50.50 -11.57
N ASP A 447 44.45 -51.16 -11.21
CA ASP A 447 45.81 -50.86 -11.69
C ASP A 447 46.59 -52.20 -11.77
N GLU A 448 46.27 -53.07 -12.75
CA GLU A 448 47.21 -54.08 -13.28
C GLU A 448 46.64 -54.78 -14.55
N GLU A 449 47.48 -54.75 -15.60
CA GLU A 449 47.51 -55.63 -16.79
C GLU A 449 46.75 -55.26 -18.10
N GLU A 450 47.59 -54.80 -19.05
CA GLU A 450 47.62 -54.88 -20.53
C GLU A 450 46.64 -54.08 -21.42
#